data_AF-A0A8C7MKX3-F1
#
_entry.id   AF-A0A8C7MKX3-F1
#
_cell.length_a   1.000
_cell.length_b   1.000
_cell.length_c   1.000
_cell.angle_alpha   90.00
_cell.angle_beta   90.00
_cell.angle_gamma   90.00
#
_symmetry.space_group_name_H-M   'P 1'
#
loop_
_entity.id
_entity.type
_entity.pdbx_description
1 polymer ?
#
loop_
_entity_poly.entity_id
_entity_poly.type
_entity_poly.pdbx_seq_one_letter_code
_entity_poly.pdbx_strand_id
1 'polypeptide(L)'
;LEHKGPVLAPPYEPLPVHIDSHFIAPAEEVATFFAKMLDHEYTTKEMFRKNFYKDWRKEMTSEEKSKITDINKCNFTEMSEYFKAQSEARKQMSKDEKLENERILQEYGFCVMDNHKERIGNFRIEPPGLFRGRGDHPKMGMLKRRIRPEDIIINCSKDSKHPKPPQGTRWKEVRHDNKVTWLVSWTENIQGSIKYIMLNPSSRIKGEKDWQKYETARRLKKCVERLRAQYREDWKSKEMRVRQRAVALYFIDKLALRAGNEKEEGETADTVGCCSLRVEHIKLYPKMDDQEYVVEFDFLGKDSIRYYNKMPVEKRVFKNLQLFLENKQPEDDLFDRLNTSILNKHLQELMDGLTAKVFRTYNASITLQQQLKELTSPDESIPAKILSYNRANRAVAILCNHQRAAPKTFEKSMQNLQTKIDEKQKQLSATRKQLKGAKTEHKASHDDRSKKMVEVKRKAVQRTEEQLMKLQMQATDREENKQIALGTSKLNYLDPRISVAWVKKWDVPMEKIYNKTQREKFAWAIDMAEEDYEF
;
A
#
# COMPACT_ATOMS: atom_id res chain seq x y z
N LEU A 1 -0.13 19.55 -23.67
CA LEU A 1 -0.01 18.12 -23.30
C LEU A 1 0.22 17.31 -24.56
N GLU A 2 1.40 16.71 -24.70
CA GLU A 2 1.78 15.83 -25.83
C GLU A 2 2.36 14.51 -25.30
N HIS A 3 1.96 13.36 -25.87
CA HIS A 3 2.50 12.04 -25.53
C HIS A 3 2.35 11.06 -26.69
N LYS A 4 3.09 9.93 -26.66
CA LYS A 4 3.08 8.90 -27.71
C LYS A 4 1.93 7.89 -27.63
N GLY A 5 1.15 7.94 -26.56
CA GLY A 5 0.06 6.99 -26.30
C GLY A 5 0.51 5.86 -25.39
N PRO A 6 -0.36 4.86 -25.13
CA PRO A 6 0.00 3.70 -24.33
C PRO A 6 0.83 2.69 -25.12
N VAL A 7 1.60 1.87 -24.41
CA VAL A 7 2.15 0.63 -24.95
C VAL A 7 1.15 -0.50 -24.68
N LEU A 8 0.65 -1.11 -25.73
CA LEU A 8 -0.27 -2.25 -25.64
C LEU A 8 0.45 -3.51 -25.16
N ALA A 9 -0.28 -4.41 -24.51
CA ALA A 9 0.24 -5.72 -24.16
C ALA A 9 0.60 -6.52 -25.43
N PRO A 10 1.74 -7.25 -25.47
CA PRO A 10 2.11 -8.09 -26.61
C PRO A 10 0.99 -9.06 -27.01
N PRO A 11 0.86 -9.40 -28.31
CA PRO A 11 -0.10 -10.41 -28.76
C PRO A 11 0.16 -11.76 -28.07
N TYR A 12 -0.87 -12.60 -28.02
CA TYR A 12 -0.73 -13.95 -27.50
C TYR A 12 0.17 -14.79 -28.42
N GLU A 13 1.11 -15.51 -27.83
CA GLU A 13 1.93 -16.52 -28.50
C GLU A 13 1.34 -17.89 -28.18
N PRO A 14 0.80 -18.63 -29.18
CA PRO A 14 0.24 -19.96 -28.97
C PRO A 14 1.23 -20.94 -28.34
N LEU A 15 0.69 -21.94 -27.66
CA LEU A 15 1.52 -23.01 -27.09
C LEU A 15 2.27 -23.78 -28.21
N PRO A 16 3.49 -24.25 -27.95
CA PRO A 16 4.19 -25.11 -28.90
C PRO A 16 3.39 -26.36 -29.21
N VAL A 17 3.52 -26.89 -30.43
CA VAL A 17 2.77 -28.06 -30.94
C VAL A 17 2.91 -29.31 -30.06
N HIS A 18 4.00 -29.43 -29.28
CA HIS A 18 4.23 -30.57 -28.39
C HIS A 18 3.51 -30.47 -27.03
N ILE A 19 2.89 -29.32 -26.72
CA ILE A 19 2.07 -29.13 -25.52
C ILE A 19 0.62 -29.25 -25.96
N ASP A 20 -0.03 -30.36 -25.60
CA ASP A 20 -1.41 -30.61 -26.03
C ASP A 20 -2.40 -29.78 -25.22
N SER A 21 -2.75 -28.62 -25.75
CA SER A 21 -3.77 -27.77 -25.14
C SER A 21 -5.18 -28.27 -25.39
N HIS A 22 -5.43 -29.10 -26.41
CA HIS A 22 -6.75 -29.47 -26.91
C HIS A 22 -7.66 -28.27 -27.31
N PHE A 23 -7.12 -27.04 -27.36
CA PHE A 23 -7.88 -25.79 -27.59
C PHE A 23 -7.31 -25.00 -28.76
N ILE A 24 -8.17 -24.21 -29.41
CA ILE A 24 -7.77 -23.26 -30.46
C ILE A 24 -7.77 -21.84 -29.87
N ALA A 25 -6.99 -20.92 -30.45
CA ALA A 25 -7.07 -19.50 -30.10
C ALA A 25 -8.48 -18.96 -30.44
N PRO A 26 -9.22 -18.30 -29.53
CA PRO A 26 -8.80 -17.63 -28.28
C PRO A 26 -9.01 -18.40 -26.96
N ALA A 27 -9.62 -19.59 -26.99
CA ALA A 27 -9.84 -20.42 -25.80
C ALA A 27 -8.52 -20.87 -25.14
N GLU A 28 -7.48 -21.12 -25.94
CA GLU A 28 -6.15 -21.49 -25.45
C GLU A 28 -5.53 -20.39 -24.56
N GLU A 29 -5.54 -19.11 -24.99
CA GLU A 29 -4.97 -18.00 -24.22
C GLU A 29 -5.57 -17.94 -22.80
N VAL A 30 -6.89 -18.12 -22.70
CA VAL A 30 -7.61 -18.09 -21.42
C VAL A 30 -7.27 -19.29 -20.55
N ALA A 31 -7.14 -20.49 -21.13
CA ALA A 31 -6.69 -21.68 -20.41
C ALA A 31 -5.29 -21.47 -19.81
N THR A 32 -4.39 -20.80 -20.54
CA THR A 32 -3.03 -20.52 -20.01
C THR A 32 -3.05 -19.65 -18.74
N PHE A 33 -4.03 -18.76 -18.58
CA PHE A 33 -4.12 -17.93 -17.38
C PHE A 33 -4.45 -18.76 -16.13
N PHE A 34 -5.31 -19.77 -16.27
CA PHE A 34 -5.63 -20.69 -15.19
C PHE A 34 -4.43 -21.63 -14.91
N ALA A 35 -3.80 -22.16 -15.95
CA ALA A 35 -2.63 -23.04 -15.84
C ALA A 35 -1.46 -22.37 -15.10
N LYS A 36 -1.14 -21.11 -15.43
CA LYS A 36 -0.11 -20.30 -14.73
C LYS A 36 -0.40 -20.07 -13.25
N MET A 37 -1.64 -20.30 -12.81
CA MET A 37 -2.10 -20.12 -11.44
C MET A 37 -2.42 -21.44 -10.73
N LEU A 38 -2.11 -22.59 -11.33
CA LEU A 38 -2.59 -23.89 -10.83
C LEU A 38 -2.24 -24.14 -9.36
N ASP A 39 -1.03 -23.74 -8.93
CA ASP A 39 -0.54 -23.88 -7.55
C ASP A 39 -1.05 -22.78 -6.57
N HIS A 40 -1.87 -21.84 -7.05
CA HIS A 40 -2.33 -20.72 -6.25
C HIS A 40 -3.66 -21.05 -5.55
N GLU A 41 -3.81 -20.67 -4.28
CA GLU A 41 -5.05 -20.82 -3.48
C GLU A 41 -6.34 -20.27 -4.12
N TYR A 42 -6.28 -19.47 -5.19
CA TYR A 42 -7.48 -18.98 -5.86
C TYR A 42 -8.12 -20.08 -6.71
N THR A 43 -7.34 -20.97 -7.32
CA THR A 43 -7.85 -22.00 -8.24
C THR A 43 -8.63 -23.11 -7.54
N THR A 44 -8.52 -23.18 -6.20
CA THR A 44 -9.29 -24.08 -5.34
C THR A 44 -10.61 -23.47 -4.88
N LYS A 45 -10.79 -22.14 -4.96
CA LYS A 45 -12.04 -21.47 -4.57
C LYS A 45 -13.15 -21.74 -5.58
N GLU A 46 -14.31 -22.17 -5.10
CA GLU A 46 -15.48 -22.47 -5.95
C GLU A 46 -15.88 -21.26 -6.83
N MET A 47 -15.97 -20.08 -6.22
CA MET A 47 -16.38 -18.86 -6.93
C MET A 47 -15.42 -18.51 -8.07
N PHE A 48 -14.11 -18.70 -7.84
CA PHE A 48 -13.07 -18.47 -8.87
C PHE A 48 -13.24 -19.44 -10.04
N ARG A 49 -13.40 -20.74 -9.75
CA ARG A 49 -13.58 -21.79 -10.77
C ARG A 49 -14.86 -21.56 -11.58
N LYS A 50 -15.97 -21.23 -10.91
CA LYS A 50 -17.27 -20.96 -11.54
C LYS A 50 -17.20 -19.77 -12.51
N ASN A 51 -16.63 -18.66 -12.05
CA ASN A 51 -16.49 -17.45 -12.88
C ASN A 51 -15.53 -17.66 -14.05
N PHE A 52 -14.37 -18.28 -13.79
CA PHE A 52 -13.41 -18.61 -14.83
C PHE A 52 -14.06 -19.51 -15.89
N TYR A 53 -14.73 -20.59 -15.48
CA TYR A 53 -15.35 -21.53 -16.42
C TYR A 53 -16.43 -20.84 -17.27
N LYS A 54 -17.27 -20.01 -16.65
CA LYS A 54 -18.29 -19.23 -17.35
C LYS A 54 -17.70 -18.33 -18.44
N ASP A 55 -16.61 -17.61 -18.14
CA ASP A 55 -15.99 -16.71 -19.10
C ASP A 55 -15.15 -17.45 -20.14
N TRP A 56 -14.43 -18.51 -19.74
CA TRP A 56 -13.66 -19.35 -20.66
C TRP A 56 -14.55 -19.99 -21.73
N ARG A 57 -15.74 -20.48 -21.35
CA ARG A 57 -16.73 -20.98 -22.30
C ARG A 57 -17.15 -19.93 -23.34
N LYS A 58 -17.08 -18.62 -23.07
CA LYS A 58 -17.46 -17.60 -24.07
C LYS A 58 -16.44 -17.49 -25.21
N GLU A 59 -15.18 -17.83 -24.91
CA GLU A 59 -14.06 -17.77 -25.85
C GLU A 59 -13.89 -19.09 -26.63
N MET A 60 -14.67 -20.12 -26.31
CA MET A 60 -14.71 -21.40 -27.00
C MET A 60 -15.61 -21.39 -28.25
N THR A 61 -15.19 -22.14 -29.26
CA THR A 61 -16.01 -22.57 -30.39
C THR A 61 -17.16 -23.48 -29.95
N SER A 62 -18.13 -23.71 -30.84
CA SER A 62 -19.25 -24.64 -30.56
C SER A 62 -18.78 -26.08 -30.34
N GLU A 63 -17.72 -26.51 -31.02
CA GLU A 63 -17.15 -27.86 -30.87
C GLU A 63 -16.42 -28.01 -29.52
N GLU A 64 -15.62 -27.04 -29.11
CA GLU A 64 -14.96 -27.06 -27.80
C GLU A 64 -15.99 -27.05 -26.67
N LYS A 65 -17.07 -26.27 -26.81
CA LYS A 65 -18.18 -26.19 -25.85
C LYS A 65 -18.90 -27.52 -25.64
N SER A 66 -19.00 -28.37 -26.68
CA SER A 66 -19.67 -29.66 -26.57
C SER A 66 -18.79 -30.70 -25.87
N LYS A 67 -17.47 -30.65 -26.10
CA LYS A 67 -16.49 -31.52 -25.43
C LYS A 67 -16.26 -31.14 -23.97
N ILE A 68 -16.16 -29.83 -23.68
CA ILE A 68 -15.76 -29.33 -22.35
C ILE A 68 -16.99 -28.94 -21.55
N THR A 69 -17.59 -29.90 -20.85
CA THR A 69 -18.82 -29.71 -20.05
C THR A 69 -18.57 -29.50 -18.56
N ASP A 70 -17.38 -29.86 -18.06
CA ASP A 70 -17.01 -29.73 -16.65
C ASP A 70 -15.53 -29.33 -16.51
N ILE A 71 -15.29 -28.22 -15.81
CA ILE A 71 -13.94 -27.73 -15.50
C ILE A 71 -13.13 -28.73 -14.65
N ASN A 72 -13.78 -29.52 -13.80
CA ASN A 72 -13.09 -30.47 -12.93
C ASN A 72 -12.47 -31.64 -13.71
N LYS A 73 -12.91 -31.86 -14.95
CA LYS A 73 -12.36 -32.86 -15.86
C LYS A 73 -11.20 -32.32 -16.72
N CYS A 74 -10.93 -31.02 -16.67
CA CYS A 74 -9.86 -30.40 -17.43
C CYS A 74 -8.52 -30.55 -16.71
N ASN A 75 -7.49 -31.00 -17.42
CA ASN A 75 -6.13 -31.10 -16.90
C ASN A 75 -5.26 -29.95 -17.42
N PHE A 76 -4.75 -29.12 -16.51
CA PHE A 76 -3.89 -27.97 -16.84
C PHE A 76 -2.41 -28.19 -16.46
N THR A 77 -2.05 -29.41 -16.07
CA THR A 77 -0.74 -29.72 -15.47
C THR A 77 0.40 -29.52 -16.45
N GLU A 78 0.30 -30.04 -17.68
CA GLU A 78 1.34 -29.92 -18.70
C GLU A 78 1.61 -28.45 -19.08
N MET A 79 0.55 -27.65 -19.27
CA MET A 79 0.67 -26.20 -19.46
C MET A 79 1.35 -25.51 -18.27
N SER A 80 1.01 -25.91 -17.04
CA SER A 80 1.59 -25.34 -15.81
C SER A 80 3.09 -25.64 -15.73
N GLU A 81 3.50 -26.89 -16.00
CA GLU A 81 4.90 -27.32 -16.02
C GLU A 81 5.71 -26.58 -17.10
N TYR A 82 5.15 -26.43 -18.30
CA TYR A 82 5.75 -25.63 -19.37
C TYR A 82 6.02 -24.18 -18.92
N PHE A 83 5.04 -23.50 -18.33
CA PHE A 83 5.24 -22.12 -17.88
C PHE A 83 6.19 -22.00 -16.67
N LYS A 84 6.26 -23.02 -15.81
CA LYS A 84 7.29 -23.09 -14.77
C LYS A 84 8.68 -23.19 -15.39
N ALA A 85 8.89 -24.10 -16.34
CA ALA A 85 10.17 -24.25 -17.05
C ALA A 85 10.58 -22.96 -17.80
N GLN A 86 9.63 -22.30 -18.49
CA GLN A 86 9.89 -21.00 -19.13
C GLN A 86 10.30 -19.92 -18.12
N SER A 87 9.62 -19.85 -16.97
CA SER A 87 9.96 -18.88 -15.92
C SER A 87 11.38 -19.10 -15.40
N GLU A 88 11.81 -20.36 -15.26
CA GLU A 88 13.17 -20.70 -14.86
C GLU A 88 14.22 -20.35 -15.91
N ALA A 89 13.94 -20.62 -17.19
CA ALA A 89 14.80 -20.22 -18.30
C ALA A 89 14.94 -18.68 -18.40
N ARG A 90 13.87 -17.93 -18.09
CA ARG A 90 13.85 -16.46 -18.11
C ARG A 90 14.49 -15.79 -16.89
N LYS A 91 14.95 -16.53 -15.87
CA LYS A 91 15.61 -15.95 -14.66
C LYS A 91 16.87 -15.15 -14.99
N GLN A 92 17.40 -15.25 -16.21
CA GLN A 92 18.47 -14.40 -16.72
C GLN A 92 17.92 -13.57 -17.89
N MET A 93 17.44 -12.34 -17.62
CA MET A 93 17.10 -11.40 -18.70
C MET A 93 18.31 -11.20 -19.60
N SER A 94 18.12 -11.40 -20.91
CA SER A 94 19.17 -11.15 -21.88
C SER A 94 19.53 -9.65 -21.89
N LYS A 95 20.75 -9.33 -22.36
CA LYS A 95 21.14 -7.92 -22.55
C LYS A 95 20.19 -7.21 -23.53
N ASP A 96 19.69 -7.93 -24.52
CA ASP A 96 18.83 -7.39 -25.58
C ASP A 96 17.44 -7.01 -25.05
N GLU A 97 16.83 -7.83 -24.20
CA GLU A 97 15.53 -7.52 -23.57
C GLU A 97 15.60 -6.28 -22.67
N LYS A 98 16.74 -6.05 -22.01
CA LYS A 98 16.96 -4.85 -21.20
C LYS A 98 17.04 -3.60 -22.08
N LEU A 99 17.80 -3.67 -23.16
CA LEU A 99 17.96 -2.56 -24.09
C LEU A 99 16.63 -2.18 -24.75
N GLU A 100 15.82 -3.17 -25.14
CA GLU A 100 14.50 -2.92 -25.71
C GLU A 100 13.55 -2.27 -24.69
N ASN A 101 13.57 -2.73 -23.44
CA ASN A 101 12.78 -2.10 -22.39
C ASN A 101 13.19 -0.64 -22.10
N GLU A 102 14.48 -0.32 -22.20
CA GLU A 102 14.99 1.04 -22.09
C GLU A 102 14.56 1.91 -23.27
N ARG A 103 14.62 1.39 -24.51
CA ARG A 103 14.09 2.09 -25.70
C ARG A 103 12.61 2.41 -25.56
N ILE A 104 11.79 1.42 -25.20
CA ILE A 104 10.35 1.60 -24.98
C ILE A 104 10.10 2.65 -23.88
N LEU A 105 10.89 2.65 -22.81
CA LEU A 105 10.77 3.65 -21.74
C LEU A 105 11.11 5.06 -22.24
N GLN A 106 12.15 5.22 -23.06
CA GLN A 106 12.53 6.53 -23.60
C GLN A 106 11.48 7.08 -24.57
N GLU A 107 10.86 6.21 -25.36
CA GLU A 107 9.87 6.60 -26.37
C GLU A 107 8.48 6.86 -25.76
N TYR A 108 7.99 5.96 -24.89
CA TYR A 108 6.63 5.99 -24.37
C TYR A 108 6.52 6.39 -22.90
N GLY A 109 7.62 6.38 -22.15
CA GLY A 109 7.63 6.61 -20.71
C GLY A 109 7.54 8.08 -20.29
N PHE A 110 7.47 9.00 -21.25
CA PHE A 110 7.47 10.44 -21.00
C PHE A 110 6.40 11.16 -21.83
N CYS A 111 5.93 12.29 -21.31
CA CYS A 111 5.10 13.25 -22.03
C CYS A 111 5.67 14.66 -21.89
N VAL A 112 5.17 15.59 -22.70
CA VAL A 112 5.40 17.03 -22.52
C VAL A 112 4.13 17.66 -21.94
N MET A 113 4.24 18.26 -20.76
CA MET A 113 3.16 18.99 -20.11
C MET A 113 3.67 20.38 -19.72
N ASP A 114 3.01 21.43 -20.20
CA ASP A 114 3.36 22.84 -19.95
C ASP A 114 4.86 23.13 -20.15
N ASN A 115 5.41 22.68 -21.28
CA ASN A 115 6.82 22.82 -21.66
C ASN A 115 7.84 21.99 -20.84
N HIS A 116 7.38 21.14 -19.93
CA HIS A 116 8.25 20.24 -19.17
C HIS A 116 8.11 18.79 -19.63
N LYS A 117 9.25 18.10 -19.78
CA LYS A 117 9.28 16.65 -20.00
C LYS A 117 9.04 15.94 -18.68
N GLU A 118 7.91 15.26 -18.57
CA GLU A 118 7.44 14.61 -17.35
C GLU A 118 7.34 13.11 -17.54
N ARG A 119 7.69 12.35 -16.50
CA ARG A 119 7.60 10.88 -16.53
C ARG A 119 6.15 10.42 -16.39
N ILE A 120 5.75 9.44 -17.19
CA ILE A 120 4.45 8.79 -17.08
C ILE A 120 4.52 7.68 -16.03
N GLY A 121 3.46 7.50 -15.24
CA GLY A 121 3.39 6.48 -14.19
C GLY A 121 3.43 5.06 -14.77
N ASN A 122 2.28 4.62 -15.31
CA ASN A 122 2.12 3.31 -15.94
C ASN A 122 1.71 3.49 -17.40
N PHE A 123 2.69 3.62 -18.31
CA PHE A 123 2.43 3.80 -19.74
C PHE A 123 2.12 2.49 -20.49
N ARG A 124 2.37 1.33 -19.86
CA ARG A 124 2.03 0.01 -20.39
C ARG A 124 0.65 -0.40 -19.89
N ILE A 125 -0.23 -0.78 -20.81
CA ILE A 125 -1.54 -1.32 -20.46
C ILE A 125 -1.37 -2.73 -19.88
N GLU A 126 -2.11 -3.02 -18.81
CA GLU A 126 -2.08 -4.34 -18.17
C GLU A 126 -2.48 -5.44 -19.16
N PRO A 127 -1.72 -6.56 -19.24
CA PRO A 127 -2.10 -7.71 -20.05
C PRO A 127 -3.44 -8.33 -19.61
N PRO A 128 -4.14 -9.05 -20.51
CA PRO A 128 -5.28 -9.86 -20.14
C PRO A 128 -4.91 -10.92 -19.10
N GLY A 129 -5.90 -11.41 -18.36
CA GLY A 129 -5.69 -12.43 -17.34
C GLY A 129 -6.92 -12.65 -16.47
N LEU A 130 -6.79 -13.41 -15.38
CA LEU A 130 -7.92 -13.63 -14.46
C LEU A 130 -7.96 -12.57 -13.38
N PHE A 131 -9.16 -12.06 -13.07
CA PHE A 131 -9.38 -11.09 -12.02
C PHE A 131 -9.22 -11.75 -10.65
N ARG A 132 -8.40 -11.14 -9.80
CA ARG A 132 -8.09 -11.61 -8.44
C ARG A 132 -8.43 -10.51 -7.44
N GLY A 133 -9.72 -10.22 -7.32
CA GLY A 133 -10.23 -9.31 -6.30
C GLY A 133 -9.79 -9.77 -4.91
N ARG A 134 -9.43 -8.83 -4.03
CA ARG A 134 -9.00 -9.14 -2.66
C ARG A 134 -10.19 -9.61 -1.81
N GLY A 135 -9.91 -10.44 -0.81
CA GLY A 135 -10.93 -11.06 0.04
C GLY A 135 -11.80 -12.04 -0.74
N ASP A 136 -13.05 -12.18 -0.30
CA ASP A 136 -14.06 -13.04 -0.95
C ASP A 136 -14.83 -12.26 -2.01
N HIS A 137 -14.09 -11.71 -2.98
CA HIS A 137 -14.66 -10.92 -4.04
C HIS A 137 -15.52 -11.78 -4.99
N PRO A 138 -16.81 -11.44 -5.23
CA PRO A 138 -17.74 -12.26 -6.01
C PRO A 138 -17.37 -12.45 -7.49
N LYS A 139 -16.49 -11.58 -8.01
CA LYS A 139 -16.02 -11.58 -9.41
C LYS A 139 -14.65 -12.21 -9.60
N MET A 140 -14.03 -12.76 -8.55
CA MET A 140 -12.75 -13.45 -8.70
C MET A 140 -12.86 -14.58 -9.74
N GLY A 141 -11.83 -14.76 -10.56
CA GLY A 141 -11.82 -15.74 -11.65
C GLY A 141 -12.39 -15.24 -12.97
N MET A 142 -13.13 -14.13 -12.99
CA MET A 142 -13.61 -13.54 -14.26
C MET A 142 -12.45 -13.10 -15.16
N LEU A 143 -12.66 -13.18 -16.47
CA LEU A 143 -11.66 -12.84 -17.47
C LEU A 143 -11.52 -11.32 -17.59
N LYS A 144 -10.34 -10.78 -17.27
CA LYS A 144 -9.93 -9.42 -17.67
C LYS A 144 -9.52 -9.47 -19.14
N ARG A 145 -10.32 -8.83 -19.99
CA ARG A 145 -10.13 -8.86 -21.44
C ARG A 145 -8.95 -8.01 -21.86
N ARG A 146 -8.40 -8.34 -23.02
CA ARG A 146 -7.35 -7.55 -23.67
C ARG A 146 -7.95 -6.22 -24.14
N ILE A 147 -7.37 -5.13 -23.69
CA ILE A 147 -7.73 -3.78 -24.13
C ILE A 147 -7.24 -3.57 -25.56
N ARG A 148 -8.14 -3.12 -26.44
CA ARG A 148 -7.86 -2.81 -27.83
C ARG A 148 -7.72 -1.30 -28.04
N PRO A 149 -7.09 -0.84 -29.14
CA PRO A 149 -7.11 0.57 -29.52
C PRO A 149 -8.53 1.19 -29.49
N GLU A 150 -9.53 0.42 -29.90
CA GLU A 150 -10.93 0.83 -29.98
C GLU A 150 -11.59 1.03 -28.61
N ASP A 151 -10.95 0.59 -27.52
CA ASP A 151 -11.39 0.84 -26.14
C ASP A 151 -10.75 2.10 -25.54
N ILE A 152 -9.71 2.63 -26.19
CA ILE A 152 -8.81 3.63 -25.63
C ILE A 152 -9.23 5.04 -26.02
N ILE A 153 -9.37 5.89 -25.01
CA ILE A 153 -9.58 7.32 -25.13
C ILE A 153 -8.26 8.04 -24.84
N ILE A 154 -7.82 8.86 -25.80
CA ILE A 154 -6.63 9.70 -25.70
C ILE A 154 -7.02 11.11 -25.27
N ASN A 155 -6.26 11.72 -24.35
CA ASN A 155 -6.38 13.13 -24.00
C ASN A 155 -5.06 13.88 -24.23
N CYS A 156 -5.08 14.86 -25.12
CA CYS A 156 -3.93 15.68 -25.48
C CYS A 156 -4.37 17.11 -25.83
N SER A 157 -3.45 18.06 -26.00
CA SER A 157 -3.83 19.43 -26.41
C SER A 157 -4.16 19.50 -27.90
N LYS A 158 -5.05 20.43 -28.30
CA LYS A 158 -5.47 20.61 -29.70
C LYS A 158 -4.32 20.92 -30.66
N ASP A 159 -3.28 21.56 -30.14
CA ASP A 159 -2.07 22.01 -30.83
C ASP A 159 -0.90 21.02 -30.71
N SER A 160 -1.11 19.88 -30.04
CA SER A 160 -0.06 18.86 -29.87
C SER A 160 0.00 17.87 -31.03
N LYS A 161 1.12 17.13 -31.15
CA LYS A 161 1.16 15.97 -32.04
C LYS A 161 0.35 14.82 -31.46
N HIS A 162 -0.80 14.53 -32.06
CA HIS A 162 -1.68 13.45 -31.60
C HIS A 162 -0.99 12.08 -31.74
N PRO A 163 -1.10 11.20 -30.73
CA PRO A 163 -0.58 9.84 -30.82
C PRO A 163 -1.35 9.03 -31.86
N LYS A 164 -0.64 8.31 -32.72
CA LYS A 164 -1.25 7.47 -33.76
C LYS A 164 -1.55 6.07 -33.18
N PRO A 165 -2.73 5.48 -33.48
CA PRO A 165 -3.00 4.10 -33.14
C PRO A 165 -2.11 3.14 -33.94
N PRO A 166 -1.97 1.88 -33.50
CA PRO A 166 -1.35 0.83 -34.31
C PRO A 166 -1.95 0.76 -35.73
N GLN A 167 -1.15 0.37 -36.71
CA GLN A 167 -1.58 0.31 -38.11
C GLN A 167 -2.84 -0.55 -38.27
N GLY A 168 -3.83 -0.03 -39.00
CA GLY A 168 -5.11 -0.71 -39.25
C GLY A 168 -6.13 -0.62 -38.11
N THR A 169 -5.83 0.11 -37.03
CA THR A 169 -6.74 0.27 -35.88
C THR A 169 -7.10 1.74 -35.65
N ARG A 170 -8.06 2.01 -34.76
CA ARG A 170 -8.42 3.38 -34.37
C ARG A 170 -8.56 3.52 -32.86
N TRP A 171 -8.27 4.71 -32.35
CA TRP A 171 -8.65 5.05 -30.97
C TRP A 171 -10.18 5.13 -30.86
N LYS A 172 -10.71 4.82 -29.67
CA LYS A 172 -12.12 5.05 -29.35
C LYS A 172 -12.49 6.52 -29.55
N GLU A 173 -11.63 7.40 -29.04
CA GLU A 173 -11.82 8.84 -29.04
C GLU A 173 -10.48 9.54 -28.81
N VAL A 174 -10.29 10.70 -29.44
CA VAL A 174 -9.25 11.66 -29.09
C VAL A 174 -9.94 12.93 -28.61
N ARG A 175 -9.67 13.35 -27.38
CA ARG A 175 -10.25 14.54 -26.78
C ARG A 175 -9.19 15.51 -26.24
N HIS A 176 -9.66 16.70 -25.89
CA HIS A 176 -8.85 17.83 -25.46
C HIS A 176 -9.43 18.46 -24.18
N ASP A 177 -9.52 17.67 -23.12
CA ASP A 177 -10.04 18.09 -21.83
C ASP A 177 -8.90 18.55 -20.91
N ASN A 178 -8.81 19.87 -20.72
CA ASN A 178 -7.83 20.51 -19.85
C ASN A 178 -8.26 20.57 -18.37
N LYS A 179 -9.44 20.05 -18.02
CA LYS A 179 -9.94 19.97 -16.63
C LYS A 179 -9.51 18.70 -15.91
N VAL A 180 -8.90 17.75 -16.62
CA VAL A 180 -8.48 16.45 -16.11
C VAL A 180 -6.96 16.28 -16.16
N THR A 181 -6.43 15.29 -15.44
CA THR A 181 -4.97 15.03 -15.37
C THR A 181 -4.54 13.71 -16.00
N TRP A 182 -5.45 12.97 -16.63
CA TRP A 182 -5.14 11.70 -17.28
C TRP A 182 -4.77 11.93 -18.75
N LEU A 183 -3.90 11.06 -19.26
CA LEU A 183 -3.37 11.08 -20.62
C LEU A 183 -4.13 10.06 -21.49
N VAL A 184 -4.43 8.90 -20.90
CA VAL A 184 -5.14 7.80 -21.56
C VAL A 184 -6.16 7.25 -20.58
N SER A 185 -7.32 6.82 -21.08
CA SER A 185 -8.31 6.10 -20.29
C SER A 185 -9.00 5.00 -21.09
N TRP A 186 -9.54 4.00 -20.38
CA TRP A 186 -10.39 2.96 -20.95
C TRP A 186 -11.34 2.43 -19.86
N THR A 187 -12.42 1.78 -20.27
CA THR A 187 -13.35 1.09 -19.35
C THR A 187 -12.92 -0.36 -19.18
N GLU A 188 -12.71 -0.83 -17.95
CA GLU A 188 -12.42 -2.25 -17.70
C GLU A 188 -13.71 -3.08 -17.54
N ASN A 189 -13.65 -4.36 -17.91
CA ASN A 189 -14.85 -5.19 -18.10
C ASN A 189 -15.36 -5.92 -16.85
N ILE A 190 -14.66 -5.85 -15.72
CA ILE A 190 -15.03 -6.53 -14.48
C ILE A 190 -16.02 -5.68 -13.68
N GLN A 191 -15.69 -4.41 -13.40
CA GLN A 191 -16.57 -3.49 -12.65
C GLN A 191 -17.15 -2.37 -13.51
N GLY A 192 -16.81 -2.30 -14.80
CA GLY A 192 -17.23 -1.19 -15.67
C GLY A 192 -16.56 0.14 -15.30
N SER A 193 -15.50 0.11 -14.48
CA SER A 193 -14.83 1.31 -14.01
C SER A 193 -13.86 1.86 -15.05
N ILE A 194 -13.62 3.18 -15.02
CA ILE A 194 -12.63 3.81 -15.90
C ILE A 194 -11.23 3.67 -15.26
N LYS A 195 -10.28 3.15 -16.04
CA LYS A 195 -8.85 3.11 -15.73
C LYS A 195 -8.13 4.23 -16.45
N TYR A 196 -7.00 4.66 -15.88
CA TYR A 196 -6.27 5.84 -16.37
C TYR A 196 -4.76 5.59 -16.40
N ILE A 197 -4.11 6.16 -17.42
CA ILE A 197 -2.68 6.46 -17.40
C ILE A 197 -2.54 7.91 -16.98
N MET A 198 -1.77 8.13 -15.91
CA MET A 198 -1.47 9.45 -15.37
C MET A 198 0.05 9.62 -15.23
N LEU A 199 0.47 10.86 -14.98
CA LEU A 199 1.86 11.17 -14.66
C LEU A 199 2.37 10.42 -13.42
N ASN A 200 3.69 10.22 -13.40
CA ASN A 200 4.42 9.62 -12.30
C ASN A 200 4.29 10.48 -11.02
N PRO A 201 4.34 9.88 -9.81
CA PRO A 201 4.30 10.64 -8.55
C PRO A 201 5.34 11.76 -8.41
N SER A 202 6.47 11.72 -9.11
CA SER A 202 7.49 12.78 -9.10
C SER A 202 7.13 14.01 -9.93
N SER A 203 6.06 13.96 -10.74
CA SER A 203 5.66 15.07 -11.61
C SER A 203 5.10 16.25 -10.83
N ARG A 204 5.22 17.46 -11.40
CA ARG A 204 4.74 18.70 -10.77
C ARG A 204 3.29 18.60 -10.29
N ILE A 205 2.37 18.20 -11.18
CA ILE A 205 0.93 18.09 -10.85
C ILE A 205 0.66 17.11 -9.70
N LYS A 206 1.40 15.99 -9.63
CA LYS A 206 1.21 15.01 -8.56
C LYS A 206 1.83 15.50 -7.26
N GLY A 207 3.03 16.07 -7.32
CA GLY A 207 3.73 16.65 -6.17
C GLY A 207 2.94 17.79 -5.52
N GLU A 208 2.44 18.74 -6.31
CA GLU A 208 1.67 19.88 -5.82
C GLU A 208 0.38 19.45 -5.13
N LYS A 209 -0.36 18.50 -5.70
CA LYS A 209 -1.56 17.93 -5.05
C LYS A 209 -1.22 17.17 -3.77
N ASP A 210 -0.09 16.47 -3.72
CA ASP A 210 0.38 15.76 -2.52
C ASP A 210 0.79 16.77 -1.42
N TRP A 211 1.44 17.87 -1.79
CA TRP A 211 1.74 18.99 -0.89
C TRP A 211 0.47 19.65 -0.34
N GLN A 212 -0.47 20.04 -1.21
CA GLN A 212 -1.76 20.64 -0.81
C GLN A 212 -2.58 19.72 0.12
N LYS A 213 -2.50 18.40 -0.08
CA LYS A 213 -3.10 17.40 0.83
C LYS A 213 -2.54 17.55 2.24
N TYR A 214 -1.22 17.67 2.41
CA TYR A 214 -0.61 17.86 3.72
C TYR A 214 -0.88 19.25 4.30
N GLU A 215 -0.88 20.31 3.49
CA GLU A 215 -1.26 21.65 3.95
C GLU A 215 -2.71 21.72 4.46
N THR A 216 -3.62 20.98 3.81
CA THR A 216 -5.00 20.85 4.31
C THR A 216 -5.05 20.12 5.66
N ALA A 217 -4.21 19.10 5.86
CA ALA A 217 -4.11 18.43 7.16
C ALA A 217 -3.50 19.33 8.25
N ARG A 218 -2.56 20.22 7.90
CA ARG A 218 -2.02 21.25 8.82
C ARG A 218 -3.03 22.33 9.17
N ARG A 219 -3.88 22.74 8.20
CA ARG A 219 -5.02 23.63 8.49
C ARG A 219 -5.99 22.98 9.48
N LEU A 220 -6.25 21.67 9.35
CA LEU A 220 -7.04 20.92 10.33
C LEU A 220 -6.39 20.96 11.72
N LYS A 221 -5.07 20.79 11.86
CA LYS A 221 -4.35 20.89 13.16
C LYS A 221 -4.72 22.16 13.92
N LYS A 222 -4.83 23.31 13.23
CA LYS A 222 -5.12 24.61 13.85
C LYS A 222 -6.55 24.74 14.40
N CYS A 223 -7.51 23.98 13.87
CA CYS A 223 -8.92 24.07 14.28
C CYS A 223 -9.50 22.77 14.86
N VAL A 224 -8.72 21.69 14.95
CA VAL A 224 -9.21 20.37 15.36
C VAL A 224 -9.86 20.38 16.74
N GLU A 225 -9.33 21.14 17.70
CA GLU A 225 -9.90 21.23 19.05
C GLU A 225 -11.29 21.88 19.05
N ARG A 226 -11.51 22.89 18.20
CA ARG A 226 -12.83 23.49 18.01
C ARG A 226 -13.82 22.47 17.44
N LEU A 227 -13.39 21.67 16.45
CA LEU A 227 -14.21 20.59 15.88
C LEU A 227 -14.52 19.51 16.92
N ARG A 228 -13.55 19.17 17.77
CA ARG A 228 -13.72 18.21 18.87
C ARG A 228 -14.71 18.68 19.91
N ALA A 229 -14.64 19.96 20.29
CA ALA A 229 -15.63 20.57 21.17
C ALA A 229 -17.03 20.53 20.55
N GLN A 230 -17.15 20.87 19.25
CA GLN A 230 -18.45 20.88 18.56
C GLN A 230 -19.09 19.49 18.51
N TYR A 231 -18.37 18.46 18.03
CA TYR A 231 -18.99 17.13 17.92
C TYR A 231 -19.31 16.54 19.30
N ARG A 232 -18.57 16.92 20.36
CA ARG A 232 -18.87 16.51 21.75
C ARG A 232 -20.19 17.10 22.23
N GLU A 233 -20.50 18.32 21.83
CA GLU A 233 -21.79 18.94 22.14
C GLU A 233 -22.92 18.34 21.28
N ASP A 234 -22.65 18.08 20.00
CA ASP A 234 -23.60 17.47 19.08
C ASP A 234 -24.09 16.08 19.54
N TRP A 235 -23.33 15.36 20.38
CA TRP A 235 -23.79 14.11 21.00
C TRP A 235 -25.05 14.27 21.86
N LYS A 236 -25.34 15.49 22.32
CA LYS A 236 -26.50 15.83 23.14
C LYS A 236 -27.66 16.42 22.32
N SER A 237 -27.47 16.62 21.01
CA SER A 237 -28.48 17.20 20.12
C SER A 237 -29.83 16.48 20.24
N LYS A 238 -30.94 17.18 20.03
CA LYS A 238 -32.27 16.54 19.97
C LYS A 238 -32.45 15.71 18.70
N GLU A 239 -31.67 15.98 17.66
CA GLU A 239 -31.78 15.29 16.37
C GLU A 239 -30.85 14.07 16.27
N MET A 240 -31.43 12.90 15.96
CA MET A 240 -30.69 11.64 15.80
C MET A 240 -29.60 11.74 14.73
N ARG A 241 -29.89 12.38 13.59
CA ARG A 241 -28.93 12.57 12.49
C ARG A 241 -27.67 13.31 12.94
N VAL A 242 -27.82 14.32 13.79
CA VAL A 242 -26.70 15.10 14.35
C VAL A 242 -25.87 14.23 15.29
N ARG A 243 -26.52 13.45 16.16
CA ARG A 243 -25.81 12.50 17.05
C ARG A 243 -25.02 11.45 16.28
N GLN A 244 -25.63 10.81 15.27
CA GLN A 244 -24.98 9.80 14.44
C GLN A 244 -23.76 10.37 13.71
N ARG A 245 -23.92 11.55 13.07
CA ARG A 245 -22.82 12.27 12.44
C ARG A 245 -21.68 12.55 13.41
N ALA A 246 -21.98 13.02 14.61
CA ALA A 246 -20.99 13.37 15.62
C ALA A 246 -20.26 12.15 16.20
N VAL A 247 -20.96 11.01 16.38
CA VAL A 247 -20.34 9.75 16.80
C VAL A 247 -19.47 9.16 15.67
N ALA A 248 -19.93 9.19 14.42
CA ALA A 248 -19.13 8.76 13.28
C ALA A 248 -17.86 9.62 13.11
N LEU A 249 -17.98 10.95 13.29
CA LEU A 249 -16.83 11.85 13.26
C LEU A 249 -15.84 11.55 14.40
N TYR A 250 -16.33 11.23 15.59
CA TYR A 250 -15.50 10.78 16.71
C TYR A 250 -14.72 9.50 16.39
N PHE A 251 -15.34 8.50 15.75
CA PHE A 251 -14.62 7.29 15.32
C PHE A 251 -13.57 7.57 14.25
N ILE A 252 -13.86 8.45 13.28
CA ILE A 252 -12.88 8.86 12.27
C ILE A 252 -11.70 9.62 12.91
N ASP A 253 -11.96 10.51 13.87
CA ASP A 253 -10.91 11.27 14.58
C ASP A 253 -10.08 10.37 15.50
N LYS A 254 -10.69 9.54 16.33
CA LYS A 254 -9.95 8.77 17.36
C LYS A 254 -9.35 7.47 16.85
N LEU A 255 -10.05 6.77 15.98
CA LEU A 255 -9.64 5.44 15.48
C LEU A 255 -9.06 5.50 14.07
N ALA A 256 -9.01 6.68 13.45
CA ALA A 256 -8.57 6.87 12.07
C ALA A 256 -9.29 5.92 11.09
N LEU A 257 -10.60 5.67 11.30
CA LEU A 257 -11.41 4.89 10.38
C LEU A 257 -11.53 5.60 9.02
N ARG A 258 -11.71 4.82 7.95
CA ARG A 258 -12.07 5.37 6.64
C ARG A 258 -13.55 5.74 6.63
N ALA A 259 -13.94 6.68 5.78
CA ALA A 259 -15.32 7.16 5.69
C ALA A 259 -16.34 6.04 5.45
N GLY A 260 -16.05 5.08 4.56
CA GLY A 260 -16.95 3.96 4.25
C GLY A 260 -18.07 4.37 3.31
N ASN A 261 -17.79 4.41 2.01
CA ASN A 261 -18.84 4.62 1.01
C ASN A 261 -19.63 3.32 0.86
N GLU A 262 -20.95 3.45 0.66
CA GLU A 262 -21.81 2.37 0.22
C GLU A 262 -21.29 1.76 -1.09
N LYS A 263 -21.49 0.45 -1.22
CA LYS A 263 -21.10 -0.33 -2.39
C LYS A 263 -22.27 -1.18 -2.80
N GLU A 264 -22.35 -1.45 -4.10
CA GLU A 264 -23.36 -2.34 -4.64
C GLU A 264 -23.12 -3.77 -4.15
N GLU A 265 -24.17 -4.37 -3.60
CA GLU A 265 -24.16 -5.72 -3.05
C GLU A 265 -23.91 -6.75 -4.17
N GLY A 266 -23.09 -7.77 -3.90
CA GLY A 266 -22.74 -8.79 -4.90
C GLY A 266 -21.76 -8.33 -6.00
N GLU A 267 -21.43 -7.03 -6.08
CA GLU A 267 -20.49 -6.49 -7.07
C GLU A 267 -19.05 -6.37 -6.54
N THR A 268 -18.90 -6.21 -5.22
CA THR A 268 -17.61 -6.05 -4.54
C THR A 268 -17.51 -6.97 -3.33
N ALA A 269 -16.29 -7.16 -2.80
CA ALA A 269 -16.13 -7.84 -1.53
C ALA A 269 -16.79 -7.03 -0.39
N ASP A 270 -17.57 -7.69 0.46
CA ASP A 270 -18.24 -7.07 1.61
C ASP A 270 -17.19 -6.51 2.57
N THR A 271 -17.08 -5.19 2.57
CA THR A 271 -16.07 -4.45 3.32
C THR A 271 -16.60 -3.07 3.63
N VAL A 272 -16.50 -2.69 4.89
CA VAL A 272 -17.13 -1.49 5.43
C VAL A 272 -16.11 -0.44 5.89
N GLY A 273 -16.59 0.79 6.05
CA GLY A 273 -15.91 1.85 6.79
C GLY A 273 -16.88 2.50 7.78
N CYS A 274 -16.49 3.63 8.36
CA CYS A 274 -17.21 4.22 9.48
C CYS A 274 -18.71 4.46 9.23
N CYS A 275 -19.07 5.13 8.14
CA CYS A 275 -20.46 5.47 7.81
C CYS A 275 -21.28 4.25 7.34
N SER A 276 -20.63 3.17 6.92
CA SER A 276 -21.27 1.95 6.43
C SER A 276 -21.12 0.79 7.42
N LEU A 277 -20.86 1.08 8.71
CA LEU A 277 -20.87 0.07 9.76
C LEU A 277 -22.30 -0.45 9.94
N ARG A 278 -22.40 -1.71 10.33
CA ARG A 278 -23.65 -2.43 10.60
C ARG A 278 -23.71 -2.81 12.06
N VAL A 279 -24.89 -3.20 12.54
CA VAL A 279 -25.10 -3.62 13.93
C VAL A 279 -24.15 -4.76 14.33
N GLU A 280 -23.98 -5.76 13.47
CA GLU A 280 -23.11 -6.93 13.73
C GLU A 280 -21.63 -6.59 13.96
N HIS A 281 -21.18 -5.43 13.49
CA HIS A 281 -19.77 -5.04 13.49
C HIS A 281 -19.28 -4.47 14.83
N ILE A 282 -20.19 -4.22 15.77
CA ILE A 282 -19.84 -3.70 17.09
C ILE A 282 -20.52 -4.49 18.21
N LYS A 283 -19.83 -4.58 19.35
CA LYS A 283 -20.41 -5.09 20.60
C LYS A 283 -20.15 -4.09 21.72
N LEU A 284 -21.16 -3.86 22.55
CA LEU A 284 -21.13 -2.89 23.63
C LEU A 284 -20.97 -3.59 24.98
N TYR A 285 -19.90 -3.25 25.70
CA TYR A 285 -19.60 -3.77 27.04
C TYR A 285 -19.63 -2.62 28.04
N PRO A 286 -20.60 -2.58 28.98
CA PRO A 286 -20.65 -1.55 30.02
C PRO A 286 -19.38 -1.51 30.88
N LYS A 287 -18.77 -2.68 31.14
CA LYS A 287 -17.48 -2.85 31.79
C LYS A 287 -16.74 -4.05 31.21
N MET A 288 -15.45 -3.91 30.94
CA MET A 288 -14.56 -4.98 30.46
C MET A 288 -13.12 -4.67 30.89
N ASP A 289 -12.40 -5.64 31.47
CA ASP A 289 -10.99 -5.52 31.85
C ASP A 289 -10.67 -4.21 32.62
N ASP A 290 -11.48 -3.91 33.65
CA ASP A 290 -11.44 -2.67 34.47
C ASP A 290 -11.68 -1.34 33.74
N GLN A 291 -12.07 -1.38 32.47
CA GLN A 291 -12.47 -0.22 31.69
C GLN A 291 -13.99 -0.11 31.59
N GLU A 292 -14.52 1.10 31.75
CA GLU A 292 -15.95 1.37 31.54
C GLU A 292 -16.24 1.72 30.08
N TYR A 293 -17.45 1.40 29.62
CA TYR A 293 -17.98 1.80 28.31
C TYR A 293 -17.09 1.35 27.13
N VAL A 294 -16.78 0.06 27.06
CA VAL A 294 -15.94 -0.51 26.01
C VAL A 294 -16.77 -0.87 24.79
N VAL A 295 -16.31 -0.44 23.61
CA VAL A 295 -16.84 -0.85 22.31
C VAL A 295 -15.84 -1.79 21.66
N GLU A 296 -16.25 -3.02 21.41
CA GLU A 296 -15.52 -3.96 20.57
C GLU A 296 -15.94 -3.75 19.12
N PHE A 297 -14.97 -3.54 18.24
CA PHE A 297 -15.14 -3.45 16.80
C PHE A 297 -14.56 -4.70 16.16
N ASP A 298 -15.32 -5.33 15.27
CA ASP A 298 -14.84 -6.46 14.47
C ASP A 298 -15.47 -6.44 13.09
N PHE A 299 -14.71 -6.03 12.08
CA PHE A 299 -15.21 -5.94 10.71
C PHE A 299 -14.08 -6.02 9.67
N LEU A 300 -14.44 -6.29 8.42
CA LEU A 300 -13.49 -6.26 7.31
C LEU A 300 -13.46 -4.86 6.67
N GLY A 301 -12.31 -4.20 6.76
CA GLY A 301 -12.09 -2.89 6.13
C GLY A 301 -11.65 -2.99 4.68
N LYS A 302 -11.11 -1.89 4.14
CA LYS A 302 -10.53 -1.86 2.78
C LYS A 302 -9.54 -3.03 2.59
N ASP A 303 -9.60 -3.65 1.40
CA ASP A 303 -8.78 -4.80 1.01
C ASP A 303 -9.06 -6.07 1.83
N SER A 304 -10.22 -6.12 2.49
CA SER A 304 -10.65 -7.20 3.40
C SER A 304 -9.69 -7.42 4.56
N ILE A 305 -9.01 -6.37 5.00
CA ILE A 305 -8.17 -6.39 6.20
C ILE A 305 -9.08 -6.25 7.42
N ARG A 306 -9.07 -7.25 8.30
CA ARG A 306 -9.83 -7.24 9.56
C ARG A 306 -9.38 -6.05 10.42
N TYR A 307 -10.34 -5.30 10.92
CA TYR A 307 -10.16 -4.32 11.97
C TYR A 307 -10.77 -4.91 13.23
N TYR A 308 -9.91 -5.22 14.20
CA TYR A 308 -10.31 -5.68 15.52
C TYR A 308 -9.76 -4.73 16.56
N ASN A 309 -10.62 -4.16 17.39
CA ASN A 309 -10.19 -3.25 18.45
C ASN A 309 -11.21 -3.21 19.59
N LYS A 310 -10.73 -3.12 20.83
CA LYS A 310 -11.55 -2.84 22.01
C LYS A 310 -11.19 -1.46 22.52
N MET A 311 -12.12 -0.52 22.43
CA MET A 311 -11.86 0.87 22.76
C MET A 311 -12.83 1.35 23.85
N PRO A 312 -12.32 1.83 25.00
CA PRO A 312 -13.11 2.64 25.92
C PRO A 312 -13.57 3.93 25.24
N VAL A 313 -14.87 4.24 25.32
CA VAL A 313 -15.44 5.46 24.76
C VAL A 313 -16.07 6.32 25.84
N GLU A 314 -16.31 7.59 25.52
CA GLU A 314 -17.00 8.49 26.43
C GLU A 314 -18.45 7.99 26.69
N LYS A 315 -18.93 8.10 27.93
CA LYS A 315 -20.26 7.61 28.36
C LYS A 315 -21.39 8.00 27.42
N ARG A 316 -21.37 9.23 26.88
CA ARG A 316 -22.37 9.73 25.93
C ARG A 316 -22.31 9.01 24.58
N VAL A 317 -21.13 8.69 24.09
CA VAL A 317 -20.95 7.89 22.87
C VAL A 317 -21.54 6.51 23.07
N PHE A 318 -21.20 5.84 24.17
CA PHE A 318 -21.73 4.51 24.49
C PHE A 318 -23.27 4.50 24.56
N LYS A 319 -23.85 5.46 25.28
CA LYS A 319 -25.32 5.60 25.37
C LYS A 319 -25.98 5.88 24.02
N ASN A 320 -25.35 6.69 23.18
CA ASN A 320 -25.83 6.93 21.82
C ASN A 320 -25.76 5.66 20.96
N LEU A 321 -24.69 4.87 21.06
CA LEU A 321 -24.60 3.59 20.36
C LEU A 321 -25.71 2.62 20.79
N GLN A 322 -26.05 2.56 22.08
CA GLN A 322 -27.19 1.75 22.54
C GLN A 322 -28.49 2.13 21.81
N LEU A 323 -28.75 3.43 21.63
CA LEU A 323 -29.91 3.92 20.88
C LEU A 323 -29.81 3.63 19.38
N PHE A 324 -28.60 3.66 18.81
CA PHE A 324 -28.41 3.42 17.37
C PHE A 324 -28.61 1.94 17.00
N LEU A 325 -28.49 1.04 17.97
CA LEU A 325 -28.69 -0.40 17.85
C LEU A 325 -30.14 -0.83 18.14
N GLU A 326 -30.95 0.03 18.76
CA GLU A 326 -32.29 -0.31 19.21
C GLU A 326 -33.24 -0.59 18.03
N ASN A 327 -34.01 -1.67 18.11
CA ASN A 327 -34.96 -2.12 17.08
C ASN A 327 -34.35 -2.37 15.69
N LYS A 328 -33.09 -2.81 15.63
CA LYS A 328 -32.37 -3.16 14.39
C LYS A 328 -31.93 -4.62 14.36
N GLN A 329 -31.85 -5.19 13.17
CA GLN A 329 -31.27 -6.50 12.89
C GLN A 329 -29.74 -6.40 12.70
N PRO A 330 -29.00 -7.52 12.81
CA PRO A 330 -27.53 -7.53 12.63
C PRO A 330 -27.04 -6.89 11.33
N GLU A 331 -27.82 -7.04 10.25
CA GLU A 331 -27.49 -6.60 8.89
C GLU A 331 -27.83 -5.12 8.65
N ASP A 332 -28.58 -4.48 9.55
CA ASP A 332 -28.97 -3.08 9.42
C ASP A 332 -27.79 -2.14 9.66
N ASP A 333 -27.79 -1.00 8.97
CA ASP A 333 -26.79 0.04 9.16
C ASP A 333 -26.83 0.61 10.59
N LEU A 334 -25.66 0.69 11.22
CA LEU A 334 -25.48 1.34 12.52
C LEU A 334 -25.88 2.81 12.45
N PHE A 335 -25.53 3.49 11.35
CA PHE A 335 -25.81 4.90 11.12
C PHE A 335 -26.86 5.11 10.02
N ASP A 336 -28.11 4.71 10.28
CA ASP A 336 -29.24 4.69 9.33
C ASP A 336 -29.59 6.05 8.69
N ARG A 337 -29.15 7.18 9.27
CA ARG A 337 -29.44 8.53 8.76
C ARG A 337 -28.19 9.26 8.27
N LEU A 338 -27.11 8.53 8.01
CA LEU A 338 -25.82 9.07 7.65
C LEU A 338 -25.24 8.34 6.43
N ASN A 339 -24.66 9.10 5.52
CA ASN A 339 -23.75 8.58 4.51
C ASN A 339 -22.54 9.51 4.37
N THR A 340 -21.56 9.11 3.58
CA THR A 340 -20.32 9.88 3.44
C THR A 340 -20.51 11.24 2.77
N SER A 341 -21.52 11.40 1.92
CA SER A 341 -21.87 12.69 1.31
C SER A 341 -22.34 13.69 2.38
N ILE A 342 -23.27 13.26 3.24
CA ILE A 342 -23.76 14.06 4.37
C ILE A 342 -22.62 14.45 5.31
N LEU A 343 -21.74 13.49 5.66
CA LEU A 343 -20.61 13.76 6.54
C LEU A 343 -19.64 14.76 5.91
N ASN A 344 -19.24 14.57 4.66
CA ASN A 344 -18.27 15.45 4.00
C ASN A 344 -18.85 16.84 3.73
N LYS A 345 -20.15 16.97 3.44
CA LYS A 345 -20.81 18.28 3.33
C LYS A 345 -20.69 19.07 4.63
N HIS A 346 -20.97 18.42 5.77
CA HIS A 346 -20.80 19.07 7.07
C HIS A 346 -19.34 19.44 7.36
N LEU A 347 -18.38 18.56 7.03
CA LEU A 347 -16.96 18.85 7.21
C LEU A 347 -16.50 20.05 6.37
N GLN A 348 -16.97 20.17 5.14
CA GLN A 348 -16.68 21.31 4.27
C GLN A 348 -17.18 22.64 4.87
N GLU A 349 -18.34 22.64 5.54
CA GLU A 349 -18.87 23.82 6.27
C GLU A 349 -17.98 24.21 7.46
N LEU A 350 -17.29 23.25 8.09
CA LEU A 350 -16.42 23.50 9.24
C LEU A 350 -15.03 24.02 8.87
N MET A 351 -14.52 23.60 7.70
CA MET A 351 -13.26 24.04 7.11
C MET A 351 -13.24 23.75 5.61
N ASP A 352 -12.91 24.77 4.80
CA ASP A 352 -12.85 24.62 3.35
C ASP A 352 -11.81 23.57 2.90
N GLY A 353 -12.29 22.58 2.15
CA GLY A 353 -11.53 21.43 1.65
C GLY A 353 -11.45 20.26 2.65
N LEU A 354 -12.09 20.35 3.81
CA LEU A 354 -12.09 19.28 4.80
C LEU A 354 -12.98 18.12 4.38
N THR A 355 -12.42 16.92 4.45
CA THR A 355 -13.14 15.66 4.20
C THR A 355 -12.67 14.62 5.20
N ALA A 356 -13.44 13.53 5.38
CA ALA A 356 -13.11 12.48 6.34
C ALA A 356 -11.69 11.88 6.15
N LYS A 357 -11.18 11.84 4.92
CA LYS A 357 -9.82 11.35 4.62
C LYS A 357 -8.70 12.24 5.19
N VAL A 358 -8.98 13.53 5.44
CA VAL A 358 -8.01 14.49 5.96
C VAL A 358 -7.64 14.13 7.41
N PHE A 359 -8.60 13.67 8.22
CA PHE A 359 -8.34 13.20 9.59
C PHE A 359 -7.32 12.08 9.64
N ARG A 360 -7.40 11.08 8.74
CA ARG A 360 -6.39 10.01 8.67
C ARG A 360 -5.00 10.55 8.34
N THR A 361 -4.89 11.56 7.48
CA THR A 361 -3.60 12.17 7.11
C THR A 361 -3.04 13.00 8.27
N TYR A 362 -3.92 13.79 8.91
CA TYR A 362 -3.60 14.58 10.09
C TYR A 362 -3.10 13.71 11.25
N ASN A 363 -3.90 12.72 11.67
CA ASN A 363 -3.56 11.82 12.77
C ASN A 363 -2.28 11.03 12.48
N ALA A 364 -2.10 10.52 11.27
CA ALA A 364 -0.88 9.81 10.89
C ALA A 364 0.37 10.72 10.97
N SER A 365 0.28 11.94 10.45
CA SER A 365 1.42 12.88 10.43
C SER A 365 1.76 13.39 11.84
N ILE A 366 0.76 13.80 12.62
CA ILE A 366 1.01 14.31 13.98
C ILE A 366 1.55 13.21 14.92
N THR A 367 1.04 11.97 14.80
CA THR A 367 1.56 10.83 15.56
C THR A 367 3.01 10.55 15.20
N LEU A 368 3.40 10.59 13.91
CA LEU A 368 4.80 10.41 13.53
C LEU A 368 5.69 11.46 14.20
N GLN A 369 5.32 12.74 14.10
CA GLN A 369 6.12 13.83 14.67
C GLN A 369 6.29 13.69 16.19
N GLN A 370 5.21 13.37 16.90
CA GLN A 370 5.24 13.16 18.36
C GLN A 370 6.09 11.96 18.73
N GLN A 371 5.90 10.81 18.06
CA GLN A 371 6.66 9.60 18.34
C GLN A 371 8.14 9.75 18.00
N LEU A 372 8.50 10.47 16.92
CA LEU A 372 9.91 10.76 16.63
C LEU A 372 10.54 11.65 17.70
N LYS A 373 9.79 12.61 18.25
CA LYS A 373 10.25 13.48 19.34
C LYS A 373 10.45 12.69 20.64
N GLU A 374 9.59 11.72 20.92
CA GLU A 374 9.65 10.89 22.14
C GLU A 374 10.70 9.77 22.07
N LEU A 375 10.85 9.12 20.91
CA LEU A 375 11.65 7.89 20.77
C LEU A 375 13.09 8.12 20.30
N THR A 376 13.44 9.32 19.82
CA THR A 376 14.79 9.58 19.29
C THR A 376 15.68 10.20 20.35
N SER A 377 16.78 9.51 20.70
CA SER A 377 17.78 10.04 21.63
C SER A 377 18.97 10.66 20.89
N PRO A 378 19.55 11.80 21.36
CA PRO A 378 20.71 12.42 20.73
C PRO A 378 21.93 11.50 20.61
N ASP A 379 22.23 10.76 21.68
CA ASP A 379 23.46 9.96 21.82
C ASP A 379 23.39 8.60 21.12
N GLU A 380 22.29 8.30 20.43
CA GLU A 380 22.11 7.03 19.71
C GLU A 380 22.93 6.98 18.41
N SER A 381 23.43 5.78 18.09
CA SER A 381 24.02 5.52 16.79
C SER A 381 22.97 5.61 15.67
N ILE A 382 23.40 5.88 14.43
CA ILE A 382 22.49 5.95 13.26
C ILE A 382 21.59 4.70 13.14
N PRO A 383 22.07 3.45 13.32
CA PRO A 383 21.20 2.27 13.33
C PRO A 383 20.10 2.29 14.40
N ALA A 384 20.41 2.79 15.60
CA ALA A 384 19.43 2.92 16.68
C ALA A 384 18.37 4.00 16.35
N LYS A 385 18.81 5.17 15.85
CA LYS A 385 17.89 6.22 15.37
C LYS A 385 16.96 5.72 14.26
N ILE A 386 17.45 4.88 13.34
CA ILE A 386 16.60 4.25 12.30
C ILE A 386 15.56 3.31 12.91
N LEU A 387 15.92 2.54 13.95
CA LEU A 387 14.96 1.70 14.67
C LEU A 387 13.87 2.56 15.33
N SER A 388 14.25 3.68 15.97
CA SER A 388 13.31 4.65 16.56
C SER A 388 12.37 5.23 15.49
N TYR A 389 12.89 5.58 14.32
CA TYR A 389 12.07 6.01 13.18
C TYR A 389 11.06 4.93 12.75
N ASN A 390 11.51 3.68 12.64
CA ASN A 390 10.64 2.58 12.24
C ASN A 390 9.58 2.27 13.29
N ARG A 391 9.89 2.38 14.59
CA ARG A 391 8.93 2.29 15.70
C ARG A 391 7.88 3.40 15.63
N ALA A 392 8.30 4.65 15.39
CA ALA A 392 7.38 5.76 15.20
C ALA A 392 6.43 5.53 14.01
N ASN A 393 6.94 5.09 12.86
CA ASN A 393 6.11 4.74 11.71
C ASN A 393 5.22 3.51 11.98
N ARG A 394 5.66 2.56 12.82
CA ARG A 394 4.85 1.42 13.23
C ARG A 394 3.64 1.84 14.05
N ALA A 395 3.81 2.77 14.99
CA ALA A 395 2.68 3.34 15.73
C ALA A 395 1.63 3.94 14.78
N VAL A 396 2.07 4.65 13.74
CA VAL A 396 1.17 5.17 12.70
C VAL A 396 0.51 4.05 11.88
N ALA A 397 1.27 3.02 11.51
CA ALA A 397 0.74 1.89 10.76
C ALA A 397 -0.31 1.12 11.57
N ILE A 398 -0.12 0.95 12.88
CA ILE A 398 -1.10 0.35 13.80
C ILE A 398 -2.35 1.23 13.87
N LEU A 399 -2.21 2.54 14.08
CA LEU A 399 -3.33 3.49 14.08
C LEU A 399 -4.14 3.43 12.77
N CYS A 400 -3.47 3.28 11.63
CA CYS A 400 -4.12 3.19 10.32
C CYS A 400 -4.57 1.78 9.94
N ASN A 401 -4.43 0.79 10.83
CA ASN A 401 -4.67 -0.62 10.58
C ASN A 401 -3.99 -1.17 9.31
N HIS A 402 -2.73 -0.77 9.07
CA HIS A 402 -1.92 -1.26 7.96
C HIS A 402 -1.25 -2.58 8.32
N GLN A 403 -2.03 -3.67 8.22
CA GLN A 403 -1.57 -5.02 8.51
C GLN A 403 -1.09 -5.75 7.26
N ARG A 404 -0.30 -6.79 7.46
CA ARG A 404 0.07 -7.80 6.45
C ARG A 404 0.15 -9.17 7.09
N ALA A 405 -0.09 -10.21 6.29
CA ALA A 405 0.26 -11.57 6.70
C ALA A 405 1.77 -11.69 6.93
N ALA A 406 2.16 -12.53 7.90
CA ALA A 406 3.55 -12.86 8.10
C ALA A 406 4.11 -13.52 6.82
N PRO A 407 5.29 -13.10 6.32
CA PRO A 407 5.88 -13.73 5.14
C PRO A 407 6.09 -15.24 5.35
N LYS A 408 5.78 -16.07 4.34
CA LYS A 408 5.95 -17.53 4.42
C LYS A 408 7.39 -17.97 4.76
N THR A 409 8.38 -17.15 4.43
CA THR A 409 9.81 -17.40 4.67
C THR A 409 10.36 -16.66 5.90
N PHE A 410 9.49 -16.08 6.73
CA PHE A 410 9.90 -15.23 7.85
C PHE A 410 10.77 -15.98 8.87
N GLU A 411 10.32 -17.14 9.35
CA GLU A 411 11.04 -17.93 10.37
C GLU A 411 12.44 -18.32 9.90
N LYS A 412 12.54 -18.85 8.67
CA LYS A 412 13.85 -19.18 8.05
C LYS A 412 14.75 -17.95 7.95
N SER A 413 14.18 -16.79 7.58
CA SER A 413 14.97 -15.55 7.52
C SER A 413 15.40 -15.05 8.90
N MET A 414 14.61 -15.26 9.96
CA MET A 414 14.96 -14.87 11.33
C MET A 414 16.02 -15.81 11.91
N GLN A 415 15.90 -17.12 11.68
CA GLN A 415 16.93 -18.11 12.04
C GLN A 415 18.28 -17.75 11.43
N ASN A 416 18.32 -17.48 10.12
CA ASN A 416 19.54 -17.05 9.43
C ASN A 416 20.16 -15.76 10.02
N LEU A 417 19.33 -14.85 10.51
CA LEU A 417 19.80 -13.60 11.13
C LEU A 417 20.33 -13.87 12.54
N GLN A 418 19.67 -14.75 13.30
CA GLN A 418 20.12 -15.16 14.63
C GLN A 418 21.47 -15.88 14.57
N THR A 419 21.67 -16.80 13.62
CA THR A 419 22.97 -17.46 13.41
C THR A 419 24.09 -16.44 13.20
N LYS A 420 23.86 -15.40 12.38
CA LYS A 420 24.83 -14.32 12.16
C LYS A 420 25.10 -13.51 13.44
N ILE A 421 24.09 -13.28 14.26
CA ILE A 421 24.23 -12.61 15.57
C ILE A 421 25.12 -13.45 16.49
N ASP A 422 24.86 -14.76 16.58
CA ASP A 422 25.60 -15.68 17.45
C ASP A 422 27.07 -15.81 17.01
N GLU A 423 27.33 -15.91 15.71
CA GLU A 423 28.68 -15.87 15.14
C GLU A 423 29.39 -14.55 15.49
N LYS A 424 28.68 -13.43 15.42
CA LYS A 424 29.24 -12.12 15.74
C LYS A 424 29.52 -11.94 17.23
N GLN A 425 28.68 -12.50 18.10
CA GLN A 425 28.92 -12.55 19.54
C GLN A 425 30.17 -13.38 19.88
N LYS A 426 30.36 -14.53 19.22
CA LYS A 426 31.58 -15.34 19.35
C LYS A 426 32.83 -14.55 18.91
N GLN A 427 32.75 -13.85 17.77
CA GLN A 427 33.82 -12.99 17.29
C GLN A 427 34.14 -11.85 18.28
N LEU A 428 33.12 -11.22 18.87
CA LEU A 428 33.29 -10.18 19.88
C LEU A 428 34.01 -10.72 21.13
N SER A 429 33.58 -11.89 21.63
CA SER A 429 34.22 -12.54 22.77
C SER A 429 35.70 -12.83 22.51
N ALA A 430 36.04 -13.36 21.33
CA ALA A 430 37.43 -13.60 20.93
C ALA A 430 38.24 -12.30 20.85
N THR A 431 37.68 -11.24 20.26
CA THR A 431 38.36 -9.94 20.11
C THR A 431 38.57 -9.25 21.47
N ARG A 432 37.61 -9.37 22.40
CA ARG A 432 37.75 -8.89 23.79
C ARG A 432 38.84 -9.66 24.55
N LYS A 433 38.95 -10.98 24.35
CA LYS A 433 40.06 -11.78 24.90
C LYS A 433 41.43 -11.32 24.38
N GLN A 434 41.54 -11.06 23.07
CA GLN A 434 42.77 -10.52 22.47
C GLN A 434 43.13 -9.13 23.03
N LEU A 435 42.14 -8.25 23.23
CA LEU A 435 42.36 -6.95 23.87
C LEU A 435 42.84 -7.08 25.31
N LYS A 436 42.29 -8.04 26.07
CA LYS A 436 42.73 -8.31 27.45
C LYS A 436 44.19 -8.79 27.46
N GLY A 437 44.56 -9.71 26.57
CA GLY A 437 45.94 -10.16 26.39
C GLY A 437 46.91 -9.02 26.07
N ALA A 438 46.59 -8.20 25.07
CA ALA A 438 47.40 -7.03 24.70
C ALA A 438 47.56 -6.01 25.85
N LYS A 439 46.52 -5.81 26.67
CA LYS A 439 46.60 -4.95 27.86
C LYS A 439 47.53 -5.52 28.92
N THR A 440 47.54 -6.84 29.12
CA THR A 440 48.46 -7.51 30.05
C THR A 440 49.90 -7.41 29.56
N GLU A 441 50.15 -7.65 28.27
CA GLU A 441 51.47 -7.54 27.66
C GLU A 441 52.03 -6.12 27.76
N HIS A 442 51.22 -5.09 27.47
CA HIS A 442 51.63 -3.71 27.63
C HIS A 442 51.91 -3.30 29.08
N LYS A 443 51.21 -3.91 30.06
CA LYS A 443 51.52 -3.72 31.49
C LYS A 443 52.86 -4.35 31.87
N ALA A 444 53.29 -5.40 31.19
CA ALA A 444 54.56 -6.06 31.46
C ALA A 444 55.73 -5.38 30.75
N SER A 445 55.58 -4.95 29.50
CA SER A 445 56.68 -4.41 28.69
C SER A 445 56.82 -2.89 28.69
N HIS A 446 55.72 -2.15 28.89
CA HIS A 446 55.65 -0.68 28.84
C HIS A 446 56.26 -0.03 27.59
N ASP A 447 56.36 -0.75 26.49
CA ASP A 447 56.90 -0.23 25.23
C ASP A 447 55.81 0.39 24.32
N ASP A 448 56.24 1.22 23.37
CA ASP A 448 55.34 1.90 22.42
C ASP A 448 54.66 0.95 21.41
N ARG A 449 55.26 -0.21 21.13
CA ARG A 449 54.71 -1.20 20.19
C ARG A 449 53.49 -1.90 20.79
N SER A 450 53.57 -2.32 22.04
CA SER A 450 52.49 -2.93 22.82
C SER A 450 51.36 -1.93 23.07
N LYS A 451 51.68 -0.64 23.29
CA LYS A 451 50.69 0.44 23.38
C LYS A 451 49.87 0.59 22.08
N LYS A 452 50.55 0.64 20.93
CA LYS A 452 49.88 0.66 19.60
C LYS A 452 49.02 -0.59 19.39
N MET A 453 49.49 -1.76 19.81
CA MET A 453 48.75 -3.01 19.68
C MET A 453 47.45 -3.01 20.51
N VAL A 454 47.46 -2.44 21.73
CA VAL A 454 46.26 -2.24 22.55
C VAL A 454 45.25 -1.33 21.84
N GLU A 455 45.71 -0.24 21.22
CA GLU A 455 44.84 0.67 20.49
C GLU A 455 44.17 0.01 19.27
N VAL A 456 44.95 -0.75 18.48
CA VAL A 456 44.44 -1.52 17.33
C VAL A 456 43.37 -2.51 17.78
N LYS A 457 43.64 -3.29 18.83
CA LYS A 457 42.68 -4.27 19.36
C LYS A 457 41.44 -3.60 19.97
N ARG A 458 41.59 -2.41 20.57
CA ARG A 458 40.46 -1.62 21.10
C ARG A 458 39.54 -1.17 19.95
N LYS A 459 40.10 -0.61 18.88
CA LYS A 459 39.34 -0.25 17.67
C LYS A 459 38.66 -1.46 17.04
N ALA A 460 39.29 -2.64 17.06
CA ALA A 460 38.68 -3.87 16.56
C ALA A 460 37.48 -4.34 17.41
N VAL A 461 37.56 -4.24 18.74
CA VAL A 461 36.41 -4.50 19.64
C VAL A 461 35.26 -3.56 19.31
N GLN A 462 35.52 -2.25 19.25
CA GLN A 462 34.51 -1.24 18.97
C GLN A 462 33.79 -1.50 17.63
N ARG A 463 34.54 -1.76 16.54
CA ARG A 463 33.96 -2.10 15.24
C ARG A 463 33.09 -3.35 15.29
N THR A 464 33.49 -4.36 16.07
CA THR A 464 32.74 -5.61 16.20
C THR A 464 31.46 -5.41 17.02
N GLU A 465 31.51 -4.58 18.07
CA GLU A 465 30.36 -4.17 18.87
C GLU A 465 29.33 -3.40 18.03
N GLU A 466 29.77 -2.42 17.25
CA GLU A 466 28.90 -1.66 16.33
C GLU A 466 28.21 -2.57 15.29
N GLN A 467 28.94 -3.52 14.73
CA GLN A 467 28.39 -4.48 13.77
C GLN A 467 27.39 -5.44 14.42
N LEU A 468 27.67 -5.91 15.64
CA LEU A 468 26.74 -6.74 16.40
C LEU A 468 25.46 -5.97 16.75
N MET A 469 25.60 -4.74 17.25
CA MET A 469 24.47 -3.86 17.56
C MET A 469 23.58 -3.66 16.32
N LYS A 470 24.19 -3.40 15.15
CA LYS A 470 23.45 -3.28 13.89
C LYS A 470 22.62 -4.52 13.55
N LEU A 471 23.18 -5.73 13.72
CA LEU A 471 22.46 -6.98 13.46
C LEU A 471 21.31 -7.19 14.45
N GLN A 472 21.54 -6.89 15.73
CA GLN A 472 20.51 -6.98 16.76
C GLN A 472 19.35 -6.02 16.49
N MET A 473 19.64 -4.75 16.16
CA MET A 473 18.61 -3.78 15.79
C MET A 473 17.82 -4.22 14.54
N GLN A 474 18.48 -4.82 13.55
CA GLN A 474 17.81 -5.38 12.37
C GLN A 474 16.89 -6.56 12.71
N ALA A 475 17.27 -7.40 13.67
CA ALA A 475 16.44 -8.51 14.13
C ALA A 475 15.20 -7.98 14.86
N THR A 476 15.38 -7.04 15.78
CA THR A 476 14.28 -6.36 16.47
C THR A 476 13.33 -5.68 15.50
N ASP A 477 13.84 -4.91 14.54
CA ASP A 477 13.01 -4.22 13.54
C ASP A 477 12.19 -5.19 12.69
N ARG A 478 12.76 -6.35 12.32
CA ARG A 478 12.05 -7.38 11.56
C ARG A 478 10.96 -8.06 12.36
N GLU A 479 11.24 -8.40 13.62
CA GLU A 479 10.29 -9.07 14.51
C GLU A 479 9.10 -8.16 14.81
N GLU A 480 9.38 -6.94 15.26
CA GLU A 480 8.33 -5.98 15.59
C GLU A 480 7.48 -5.59 14.36
N ASN A 481 8.00 -5.72 13.13
CA ASN A 481 7.27 -5.46 11.88
C ASN A 481 6.74 -6.73 11.18
N LYS A 482 6.75 -7.90 11.83
CA LYS A 482 6.34 -9.19 11.23
C LYS A 482 5.00 -9.10 10.51
N GLN A 483 4.00 -8.50 11.16
CA GLN A 483 2.62 -8.38 10.65
C GLN A 483 2.21 -6.94 10.29
N ILE A 484 3.15 -5.99 10.27
CA ILE A 484 2.86 -4.56 10.03
C ILE A 484 3.43 -4.09 8.69
N ALA A 485 2.62 -3.33 7.93
CA ALA A 485 2.98 -2.81 6.61
C ALA A 485 3.30 -1.30 6.67
N LEU A 486 4.59 -0.96 6.78
CA LEU A 486 5.07 0.42 6.91
C LEU A 486 5.03 1.26 5.62
N GLY A 487 4.95 0.63 4.44
CA GLY A 487 5.07 1.33 3.16
C GLY A 487 3.90 2.24 2.85
N THR A 488 2.68 1.81 3.19
CA THR A 488 1.45 2.53 2.86
C THR A 488 1.33 3.85 3.63
N SER A 489 1.62 3.85 4.93
CA SER A 489 1.69 5.07 5.76
C SER A 489 2.77 6.01 5.24
N LYS A 490 4.00 5.49 5.10
CA LYS A 490 5.18 6.23 4.66
C LYS A 490 5.02 6.98 3.35
N LEU A 491 4.29 6.41 2.39
CA LEU A 491 4.13 7.01 1.07
C LEU A 491 2.94 7.96 0.96
N ASN A 492 1.88 7.79 1.76
CA ASN A 492 0.60 8.43 1.47
C ASN A 492 -0.01 9.23 2.62
N TYR A 493 0.39 8.97 3.86
CA TYR A 493 -0.26 9.53 5.06
C TYR A 493 0.69 10.35 5.95
N LEU A 494 2.00 10.16 5.81
CA LEU A 494 3.02 10.93 6.53
C LEU A 494 3.47 12.12 5.70
N ASP A 495 3.43 13.32 6.25
CA ASP A 495 4.05 14.49 5.63
C ASP A 495 5.56 14.25 5.52
N PRO A 496 6.13 14.16 4.29
CA PRO A 496 7.55 13.84 4.11
C PRO A 496 8.48 14.88 4.73
N ARG A 497 8.02 16.12 4.95
CA ARG A 497 8.82 17.17 5.58
C ARG A 497 9.16 16.86 7.04
N ILE A 498 8.30 16.11 7.74
CA ILE A 498 8.59 15.61 9.11
C ILE A 498 9.82 14.71 9.07
N SER A 499 9.86 13.77 8.10
CA SER A 499 10.98 12.86 7.94
C SER A 499 12.26 13.57 7.47
N VAL A 500 12.12 14.57 6.59
CA VAL A 500 13.25 15.39 6.12
C VAL A 500 13.86 16.20 7.27
N ALA A 501 13.04 16.87 8.06
CA ALA A 501 13.47 17.64 9.22
C ALA A 501 14.19 16.76 10.24
N TRP A 502 13.63 15.59 10.53
CA TRP A 502 14.25 14.60 11.42
C TRP A 502 15.60 14.10 10.87
N VAL A 503 15.69 13.82 9.57
CA VAL A 503 16.94 13.42 8.91
C VAL A 503 18.01 14.51 9.04
N LYS A 504 17.67 15.77 8.75
CA LYS A 504 18.59 16.91 8.87
C LYS A 504 19.05 17.10 10.32
N LYS A 505 18.11 17.13 11.27
CA LYS A 505 18.36 17.36 12.70
C LYS A 505 19.30 16.33 13.34
N TRP A 506 19.26 15.08 12.89
CA TRP A 506 20.03 13.99 13.48
C TRP A 506 21.16 13.45 12.60
N ASP A 507 21.48 14.15 11.50
CA ASP A 507 22.49 13.77 10.52
C ASP A 507 22.36 12.30 10.04
N VAL A 508 21.13 11.87 9.77
CA VAL A 508 20.83 10.52 9.27
C VAL A 508 20.77 10.54 7.75
N PRO A 509 21.55 9.73 7.01
CA PRO A 509 21.53 9.80 5.55
C PRO A 509 20.15 9.51 4.94
N MET A 510 19.68 10.38 4.05
CA MET A 510 18.32 10.32 3.48
C MET A 510 18.01 8.97 2.81
N GLU A 511 18.98 8.33 2.15
CA GLU A 511 18.85 6.99 1.55
C GLU A 511 18.47 5.89 2.54
N LYS A 512 18.74 6.08 3.84
CA LYS A 512 18.37 5.11 4.88
C LYS A 512 16.89 5.16 5.18
N ILE A 513 16.25 6.32 4.98
CA ILE A 513 14.82 6.51 5.15
C ILE A 513 14.11 6.33 3.80
N TYR A 514 14.51 7.04 2.75
CA TYR A 514 13.85 6.97 1.44
C TYR A 514 14.73 6.34 0.37
N ASN A 515 14.18 5.32 -0.32
CA ASN A 515 14.83 4.76 -1.50
C ASN A 515 14.81 5.75 -2.69
N LYS A 516 15.47 5.41 -3.80
CA LYS A 516 15.57 6.27 -4.99
C LYS A 516 14.21 6.81 -5.46
N THR A 517 13.23 5.95 -5.71
CA THR A 517 11.90 6.34 -6.18
C THR A 517 11.14 7.20 -5.16
N GLN A 518 11.32 6.93 -3.87
CA GLN A 518 10.72 7.73 -2.80
C GLN A 518 11.32 9.14 -2.75
N ARG A 519 12.63 9.27 -2.92
CA ARG A 519 13.29 10.58 -3.00
C ARG A 519 12.88 11.36 -4.25
N GLU A 520 12.70 10.69 -5.39
CA GLU A 520 12.13 11.32 -6.59
C GLU A 520 10.71 11.84 -6.36
N LYS A 521 9.85 11.06 -5.69
CA LYS A 521 8.49 11.49 -5.33
C LYS A 521 8.51 12.70 -4.37
N PHE A 522 9.37 12.67 -3.36
CA PHE A 522 9.42 13.66 -2.29
C PHE A 522 10.49 14.73 -2.49
N ALA A 523 10.97 14.92 -3.74
CA ALA A 523 11.99 15.92 -4.06
C ALA A 523 11.59 17.32 -3.57
N TRP A 524 10.32 17.69 -3.73
CA TRP A 524 9.76 18.94 -3.24
C TRP A 524 9.96 19.15 -1.73
N ALA A 525 9.80 18.10 -0.93
CA ALA A 525 9.94 18.17 0.53
C ALA A 525 11.40 18.17 0.96
N ILE A 526 12.26 17.44 0.24
CA ILE A 526 13.70 17.36 0.53
C ILE A 526 14.37 18.71 0.29
N ASP A 527 13.96 19.42 -0.76
CA ASP A 527 14.51 20.73 -1.13
C ASP A 527 14.01 21.85 -0.21
N MET A 528 12.72 21.85 0.15
CA MET A 528 12.11 23.01 0.83
C MET A 528 12.10 22.97 2.36
N ALA A 529 12.30 21.82 2.99
CA ALA A 529 12.08 21.66 4.44
C ALA A 529 13.37 21.71 5.23
N GLU A 530 13.41 22.53 6.28
CA GLU A 530 14.53 22.65 7.21
C GLU A 530 14.36 21.74 8.45
N GLU A 531 15.43 21.67 9.26
CA GLU A 531 15.49 20.80 10.45
C GLU A 531 14.51 21.19 11.56
N ASP A 532 14.00 22.41 11.54
CA ASP A 532 13.07 23.00 12.49
C ASP A 532 11.59 22.90 12.05
N TYR A 533 11.32 22.26 10.91
CA TYR A 533 9.96 22.12 10.39
C TYR A 533 9.01 21.43 11.39
N GLU A 534 7.85 22.06 11.60
CA GLU A 534 6.75 21.53 12.39
C GLU A 534 5.47 21.40 11.54
N PHE A 535 4.93 20.18 11.46
CA PHE A 535 3.62 19.90 10.86
C PHE A 535 2.51 20.49 11.72
#